data_AF-A0A7V9SXU6-F1
#
_entry.id   AF-A0A7V9SXU6-F1
#
_cell.length_a   1.000
_cell.length_b   1.000
_cell.length_c   1.000
_cell.angle_alpha   90.00
_cell.angle_beta   90.00
_cell.angle_gamma   90.00
#
_symmetry.space_group_name_H-M   'P 1'
#
loop_
_entity.id
_entity.type
_entity.pdbx_description
1 polymer ?
#
loop_
_entity_poly.entity_id
_entity_poly.type
_entity_poly.pdbx_seq_one_letter_code
_entity_poly.pdbx_strand_id
1 'polypeptide(L)'
;FVPSPASGAKPFSSPFRIEIPYVGEALVLAGILLVGVIVSFLIYVYQNNEAAKKIGHVLLKLSLVAQILAIALLVSGIKSTTDVSSKLQTQLAQNPSQYTIAGKEIASKQGLSAQEFAALAPTQFETTGKQYVKTNGDKMFLSLNTNPVELAGLITALAGTFFVILFGFRTEKLRERLPSLEALDGLMYKTACLAFAGLAMLLITGAIWANESWGRPWGFDSKETGALVAWLTYAAFLHTRISRGWSGRSSAYFAVLGFLLVIFPYLGVSYLLPGLHSYA
;
A
#
# COMPACT_ATOMS: atom_id res chain seq x y z
N PHE A 1 -13.70 -7.29 8.26
CA PHE A 1 -14.72 -8.34 8.55
C PHE A 1 -15.50 -8.68 7.31
N VAL A 2 -16.05 -9.89 7.24
CA VAL A 2 -17.06 -10.30 6.25
C VAL A 2 -18.23 -10.89 7.03
N PRO A 3 -19.49 -10.50 6.77
CA PRO A 3 -20.62 -11.37 7.06
C PRO A 3 -20.72 -12.42 5.95
N SER A 4 -20.78 -13.70 6.30
CA SER A 4 -21.25 -14.73 5.35
C SER A 4 -22.68 -14.35 4.91
N PRO A 5 -22.93 -14.07 3.62
CA PRO A 5 -24.28 -13.87 3.16
C PRO A 5 -24.84 -15.21 2.66
N ALA A 6 -26.15 -15.35 2.75
CA ALA A 6 -26.87 -16.21 1.82
C ALA A 6 -26.28 -16.03 0.41
N SER A 7 -25.96 -17.16 -0.23
CA SER A 7 -25.44 -17.32 -1.59
C SER A 7 -25.23 -16.03 -2.42
N GLY A 8 -23.96 -15.61 -2.61
CA GLY A 8 -23.56 -14.81 -3.78
C GLY A 8 -23.24 -13.32 -3.57
N ALA A 9 -23.34 -12.73 -2.38
CA ALA A 9 -22.95 -11.33 -2.18
C ALA A 9 -21.43 -11.15 -1.95
N LYS A 10 -20.83 -10.11 -2.56
CA LYS A 10 -19.41 -9.76 -2.39
C LYS A 10 -19.12 -9.38 -0.92
N PRO A 11 -17.97 -9.78 -0.35
CA PRO A 11 -17.60 -9.45 1.02
C PRO A 11 -17.56 -7.93 1.23
N PHE A 12 -18.23 -7.44 2.28
CA PHE A 12 -18.30 -6.02 2.66
C PHE A 12 -17.31 -5.70 3.77
N SER A 13 -16.55 -4.61 3.68
CA SER A 13 -15.71 -4.13 4.79
C SER A 13 -16.59 -3.60 5.93
N SER A 14 -16.66 -4.33 7.05
CA SER A 14 -17.27 -3.77 8.26
C SER A 14 -16.49 -2.54 8.72
N PRO A 15 -17.18 -1.48 9.17
CA PRO A 15 -16.58 -0.25 9.69
C PRO A 15 -15.93 -0.44 11.07
N PHE A 16 -16.10 -1.60 11.68
CA PHE A 16 -15.40 -1.98 12.90
C PHE A 16 -14.02 -2.54 12.56
N ARG A 17 -13.08 -2.39 13.50
CA ARG A 17 -11.73 -2.94 13.43
C ARG A 17 -11.47 -3.68 14.74
N ILE A 18 -10.93 -4.90 14.67
CA ILE A 18 -10.42 -5.61 15.85
C ILE A 18 -8.91 -5.43 15.87
N GLU A 19 -8.41 -5.07 17.04
CA GLU A 19 -6.98 -5.04 17.30
C GLU A 19 -6.47 -6.48 17.44
N ILE A 20 -5.47 -6.83 16.63
CA ILE A 20 -4.73 -8.07 16.79
C ILE A 20 -3.59 -7.79 17.76
N PRO A 21 -3.49 -8.53 18.88
CA PRO A 21 -2.47 -8.29 19.89
C PRO A 21 -1.07 -8.21 19.30
N TYR A 22 -0.27 -7.25 19.76
CA TYR A 22 1.15 -7.06 19.43
C TYR A 22 1.46 -6.59 18.00
N VAL A 23 0.49 -6.58 17.09
CA VAL A 23 0.72 -6.14 15.69
C VAL A 23 0.99 -4.64 15.65
N GLY A 24 0.19 -3.83 16.34
CA GLY A 24 0.35 -2.37 16.34
C GLY A 24 1.70 -1.95 16.95
N GLU A 25 2.08 -2.58 18.05
CA GLU A 25 3.33 -2.34 18.77
C GLU A 25 4.54 -2.73 17.92
N ALA A 26 4.48 -3.87 17.21
CA ALA A 26 5.54 -4.28 16.29
C ALA A 26 5.69 -3.31 15.10
N LEU A 27 4.60 -2.74 14.59
CA LEU A 27 4.63 -1.73 13.54
C LEU A 27 5.18 -0.39 14.01
N VAL A 28 4.78 0.06 15.20
CA VAL A 28 5.33 1.27 15.82
C VAL A 28 6.83 1.11 16.04
N LEU A 29 7.27 -0.05 16.55
CA LEU A 29 8.68 -0.37 16.71
C LEU A 29 9.44 -0.30 15.38
N ALA A 30 8.90 -0.91 14.32
CA ALA A 30 9.49 -0.82 12.98
C ALA A 30 9.61 0.63 12.50
N GLY A 31 8.57 1.45 12.69
CA GLY A 31 8.58 2.87 12.34
C GLY A 31 9.66 3.67 13.08
N ILE A 32 9.76 3.48 14.41
CA ILE A 32 10.78 4.13 15.25
C ILE A 32 12.18 3.74 14.78
N LEU A 33 12.41 2.46 14.49
CA LEU A 33 13.69 1.97 13.98
C LEU A 33 14.04 2.63 12.64
N LEU A 34 13.10 2.77 11.70
CA LEU A 34 13.32 3.46 10.42
C LEU A 34 13.62 4.95 10.60
N VAL A 35 12.96 5.64 11.53
CA VAL A 35 13.31 7.03 11.88
C VAL A 35 14.74 7.09 12.40
N GLY A 36 15.13 6.15 13.27
CA GLY A 36 16.50 6.02 13.76
C GLY A 36 17.52 5.76 12.65
N VAL A 37 17.17 4.98 11.62
CA VAL A 37 17.99 4.79 10.41
C VAL A 37 18.24 6.12 9.73
N ILE A 38 17.19 6.91 9.46
CA ILE A 38 17.29 8.20 8.78
C ILE A 38 18.21 9.14 9.57
N VAL A 39 17.96 9.29 10.87
CA VAL A 39 18.78 10.15 11.76
C VAL A 39 20.24 9.70 11.75
N SER A 40 20.49 8.39 11.86
CA SER A 40 21.86 7.84 11.88
C SER A 40 22.61 8.11 10.58
N PHE A 41 21.95 7.95 9.43
CA PHE A 41 22.57 8.24 8.13
C PHE A 41 22.72 9.73 7.86
N LEU A 42 21.82 10.60 8.35
CA LEU A 42 22.00 12.05 8.29
C LEU A 42 23.22 12.50 9.10
N ILE A 43 23.41 11.95 10.31
CA ILE A 43 24.61 12.21 11.13
C ILE A 43 25.86 11.73 10.40
N TYR A 44 25.83 10.54 9.80
CA TYR A 44 26.95 10.04 8.99
C TYR A 44 27.28 10.98 7.83
N VAL A 45 26.30 11.42 7.05
CA VAL A 45 26.52 12.29 5.88
C VAL A 45 27.03 13.67 6.29
N TYR A 46 26.52 14.26 7.37
CA TYR A 46 26.89 15.63 7.76
C TYR A 46 28.18 15.69 8.59
N GLN A 47 28.45 14.67 9.40
CA GLN A 47 29.57 14.67 10.36
C GLN A 47 30.67 13.66 9.98
N ASN A 48 30.53 12.91 8.88
CA ASN A 48 31.41 11.79 8.52
C ASN A 48 31.59 10.76 9.66
N ASN A 49 30.55 10.57 10.48
CA ASN A 49 30.61 9.71 11.66
C ASN A 49 30.37 8.23 11.29
N GLU A 50 31.44 7.45 11.22
CA GLU A 50 31.38 6.02 10.91
C GLU A 50 30.66 5.17 11.98
N ALA A 51 30.60 5.61 13.23
CA ALA A 51 29.83 4.92 14.27
C ALA A 51 28.32 5.08 14.00
N ALA A 52 27.86 6.28 13.64
CA ALA A 52 26.47 6.54 13.26
C ALA A 52 26.05 5.69 12.06
N LYS A 53 26.92 5.55 11.06
CA LYS A 53 26.71 4.62 9.92
C LYS A 53 26.51 3.19 10.40
N LYS A 54 27.37 2.67 11.27
CA LYS A 54 27.23 1.29 11.81
C LYS A 54 25.91 1.11 12.56
N ILE A 55 25.52 2.09 13.37
CA ILE A 55 24.24 2.10 14.09
C ILE A 55 23.07 2.07 13.09
N GLY A 56 23.08 2.94 12.07
CA GLY A 56 22.05 2.97 11.03
C GLY A 56 21.87 1.62 10.33
N HIS A 57 22.95 0.91 10.04
CA HIS A 57 22.89 -0.44 9.46
C HIS A 57 22.29 -1.49 10.40
N VAL A 58 22.57 -1.40 11.71
CA VAL A 58 21.97 -2.29 12.72
C VAL A 58 20.47 -2.02 12.85
N LEU A 59 20.09 -0.74 12.99
CA LEU A 59 18.69 -0.30 13.07
C LEU A 59 17.89 -0.74 11.84
N LEU A 60 18.49 -0.67 10.65
CA LEU A 60 17.85 -1.09 9.41
C LEU A 60 17.54 -2.60 9.40
N LYS A 61 18.46 -3.44 9.88
CA LYS A 61 18.22 -4.89 10.04
C LYS A 61 17.16 -5.19 11.09
N LEU A 62 17.21 -4.50 12.23
CA LEU A 62 16.20 -4.65 13.29
C LEU A 62 14.82 -4.24 12.80
N SER A 63 14.72 -3.18 12.00
CA SER A 63 13.47 -2.76 11.37
C SER A 63 12.91 -3.85 10.47
N LEU A 64 13.74 -4.48 9.63
CA LEU A 64 13.29 -5.58 8.78
C LEU A 64 12.73 -6.74 9.61
N VAL A 65 13.41 -7.12 10.69
CA VAL A 65 12.94 -8.17 11.61
C VAL A 65 11.61 -7.78 12.25
N ALA A 66 11.46 -6.54 12.72
CA ALA A 66 10.22 -6.04 13.30
C ALA A 66 9.05 -6.07 12.30
N GLN A 67 9.29 -5.73 11.03
CA GLN A 67 8.28 -5.80 9.96
C GLN A 67 7.87 -7.25 9.66
N ILE A 68 8.83 -8.18 9.58
CA ILE A 68 8.54 -9.61 9.41
C ILE A 68 7.71 -10.13 10.58
N LEU A 69 8.09 -9.77 11.81
CA LEU A 69 7.36 -10.15 13.02
C LEU A 69 5.94 -9.58 13.02
N ALA A 70 5.74 -8.32 12.66
CA ALA A 70 4.42 -7.70 12.56
C ALA A 70 3.51 -8.44 11.56
N ILE A 71 4.04 -8.79 10.38
CA ILE A 71 3.30 -9.56 9.38
C ILE A 71 2.98 -10.97 9.90
N ALA A 72 3.93 -11.64 10.55
CA ALA A 72 3.72 -12.97 11.12
C ALA A 72 2.66 -12.96 12.23
N LEU A 73 2.70 -11.97 13.13
CA LEU A 73 1.72 -11.76 14.19
C LEU A 73 0.33 -11.47 13.59
N LEU A 74 0.24 -10.65 12.55
CA LEU A 74 -1.01 -10.35 11.87
C LEU A 74 -1.63 -11.61 11.25
N VAL A 75 -0.85 -12.35 10.46
CA VAL A 75 -1.32 -13.58 9.79
C VAL A 75 -1.72 -14.64 10.83
N SER A 76 -0.91 -14.81 11.88
CA SER A 76 -1.19 -15.76 12.96
C SER A 76 -2.44 -15.35 13.76
N GLY A 77 -2.56 -14.07 14.11
CA GLY A 77 -3.69 -13.53 14.87
C GLY A 77 -5.01 -13.61 14.12
N ILE A 78 -5.00 -13.42 12.79
CA ILE A 78 -6.18 -13.61 11.94
C ILE A 78 -6.58 -15.09 11.89
N LYS A 79 -5.61 -16.01 11.74
CA LYS A 79 -5.91 -17.46 11.65
C LYS A 79 -6.34 -18.07 12.98
N SER A 80 -5.84 -17.56 14.10
CA SER A 80 -6.09 -18.10 15.44
C SER A 80 -7.33 -17.52 16.13
N THR A 81 -7.87 -16.39 15.63
CA THR A 81 -9.03 -15.75 16.26
C THR A 81 -10.33 -16.32 15.71
N THR A 82 -10.96 -17.20 16.50
CA THR A 82 -12.27 -17.81 16.22
C THR A 82 -13.44 -17.03 16.82
N ASP A 83 -13.28 -16.44 18.01
CA ASP A 83 -14.35 -15.77 18.77
C ASP A 83 -14.44 -14.26 18.48
N VAL A 84 -14.62 -13.94 17.20
CA VAL A 84 -14.59 -12.56 16.70
C VAL A 84 -15.64 -11.66 17.36
N SER A 85 -16.89 -12.13 17.49
CA SER A 85 -18.00 -11.37 18.09
C SER A 85 -17.71 -11.00 19.55
N SER A 86 -17.23 -11.95 20.35
CA SER A 86 -16.91 -11.75 21.78
C SER A 86 -15.75 -10.77 21.98
N LYS A 87 -14.66 -10.92 21.20
CA LYS A 87 -13.52 -10.00 21.25
C LYS A 87 -13.91 -8.58 20.85
N LEU A 88 -14.72 -8.44 19.80
CA LEU A 88 -15.21 -7.13 19.37
C LEU A 88 -16.05 -6.47 20.47
N GLN A 89 -16.97 -7.19 21.10
CA GLN A 89 -17.78 -6.66 22.20
C GLN A 89 -16.92 -6.21 23.39
N THR A 90 -15.90 -6.99 23.74
CA THR A 90 -14.95 -6.65 24.81
C THR A 90 -14.20 -5.35 24.49
N GLN A 91 -13.70 -5.21 23.25
CA GLN A 91 -13.01 -4.01 22.80
C GLN A 91 -13.94 -2.78 22.78
N LEU A 92 -15.18 -2.95 22.33
CA LEU A 92 -16.19 -1.89 22.28
C LEU A 92 -16.64 -1.44 23.67
N ALA A 93 -16.63 -2.35 24.66
CA ALA A 93 -16.87 -1.99 26.05
C ALA A 93 -15.76 -1.10 26.63
N GLN A 94 -14.50 -1.33 26.23
CA GLN A 94 -13.36 -0.52 26.63
C GLN A 94 -13.28 0.82 25.88
N ASN A 95 -13.71 0.84 24.62
CA ASN A 95 -13.69 2.05 23.79
C ASN A 95 -15.04 2.27 23.04
N PRO A 96 -16.06 2.82 23.72
CA PRO A 96 -17.38 3.04 23.13
C PRO A 96 -17.40 4.04 21.96
N SER A 97 -16.38 4.89 21.84
CA SER A 97 -16.29 5.87 20.75
C SER A 97 -16.28 5.23 19.36
N GLN A 98 -15.82 3.98 19.26
CA GLN A 98 -15.81 3.20 18.02
C GLN A 98 -17.22 2.99 17.45
N TYR A 99 -18.27 2.92 18.28
CA TYR A 99 -19.65 2.87 17.78
C TYR A 99 -20.02 4.12 16.98
N THR A 100 -19.59 5.30 17.43
CA THR A 100 -19.87 6.57 16.76
C THR A 100 -19.10 6.67 15.45
N ILE A 101 -17.82 6.27 15.44
CA ILE A 101 -16.98 6.28 14.23
C ILE A 101 -17.57 5.34 13.18
N ALA A 102 -17.88 4.10 13.58
CA ALA A 102 -18.48 3.12 12.69
C ALA A 102 -19.86 3.56 12.20
N GLY A 103 -20.68 4.14 13.07
CA GLY A 103 -21.98 4.69 12.72
C GLY A 103 -21.92 5.81 11.67
N LYS A 104 -20.92 6.70 11.78
CA LYS A 104 -20.67 7.73 10.76
C LYS A 104 -20.33 7.13 9.40
N GLU A 105 -19.48 6.10 9.37
CA GLU A 105 -19.11 5.42 8.12
C GLU A 105 -20.30 4.65 7.51
N ILE A 106 -21.16 4.06 8.34
CA ILE A 106 -22.39 3.42 7.86
C ILE A 106 -23.33 4.45 7.25
N ALA A 107 -23.54 5.57 7.95
CA ALA A 107 -24.42 6.64 7.49
C ALA A 107 -23.91 7.30 6.21
N SER A 108 -22.58 7.47 6.03
CA SER A 108 -22.03 8.04 4.79
C SER A 108 -22.27 7.17 3.57
N LYS A 109 -22.42 5.86 3.76
CA LYS A 109 -22.73 4.88 2.70
C LYS A 109 -24.23 4.79 2.37
N GLN A 110 -25.12 5.50 3.09
CA GLN A 110 -26.57 5.46 2.89
C GLN A 110 -27.10 6.44 1.84
N GLY A 111 -26.22 7.15 1.12
CA GLY A 111 -26.62 8.08 0.06
C GLY A 111 -27.29 9.37 0.57
N LEU A 112 -27.08 9.72 1.83
CA LEU A 112 -27.54 10.97 2.44
C LEU A 112 -26.88 12.18 1.75
N SER A 113 -27.62 13.27 1.58
CA SER A 113 -27.02 14.55 1.17
C SER A 113 -26.06 15.07 2.25
N ALA A 114 -25.12 15.93 1.87
CA ALA A 114 -24.16 16.52 2.81
C ALA A 114 -24.84 17.29 3.97
N GLN A 115 -26.00 17.91 3.70
CA GLN A 115 -26.78 18.64 4.70
C GLN A 115 -27.47 17.69 5.68
N GLU A 116 -28.07 16.61 5.18
CA GLU A 116 -28.69 15.58 6.04
C GLU A 116 -27.65 14.87 6.90
N PHE A 117 -26.49 14.54 6.33
CA PHE A 117 -25.40 13.92 7.09
C PHE A 117 -24.86 14.84 8.19
N ALA A 118 -24.69 16.13 7.91
CA ALA A 118 -24.22 17.12 8.88
C ALA A 118 -25.25 17.41 9.99
N ALA A 119 -26.54 17.20 9.73
CA ALA A 119 -27.61 17.39 10.70
C ALA A 119 -27.73 16.23 11.72
N LEU A 120 -27.07 15.09 11.47
CA LEU A 120 -27.12 13.93 12.37
C LEU A 120 -26.35 14.19 13.67
N ALA A 121 -27.01 13.88 14.79
CA ALA A 121 -26.40 13.99 16.11
C ALA A 121 -25.40 12.84 16.38
N PRO A 122 -24.35 13.06 17.20
CA PRO A 122 -23.41 12.01 17.61
C PRO A 122 -24.07 10.74 18.16
N THR A 123 -25.16 10.89 18.92
CA THR A 123 -25.93 9.79 19.51
C THR A 123 -26.64 8.92 18.47
N GLN A 124 -27.04 9.50 17.34
CA GLN A 124 -27.64 8.75 16.23
C GLN A 124 -26.60 7.85 15.58
N PHE A 125 -25.38 8.35 15.34
CA PHE A 125 -24.27 7.53 14.84
C PHE A 125 -23.94 6.39 15.81
N GLU A 126 -23.85 6.68 17.11
CA GLU A 126 -23.61 5.64 18.11
C GLU A 126 -24.68 4.54 18.09
N THR A 127 -25.97 4.93 17.97
CA THR A 127 -27.09 4.00 17.87
C THR A 127 -27.01 3.13 16.62
N THR A 128 -26.69 3.73 15.47
CA THR A 128 -26.46 3.01 14.21
C THR A 128 -25.33 1.99 14.36
N GLY A 129 -24.22 2.38 14.98
CA GLY A 129 -23.09 1.47 15.24
C GLY A 129 -23.48 0.29 16.14
N LYS A 130 -24.18 0.56 17.26
CA LYS A 130 -24.67 -0.48 18.19
C LYS A 130 -25.61 -1.46 17.50
N GLN A 131 -26.57 -0.95 16.72
CA GLN A 131 -27.50 -1.78 15.97
C GLN A 131 -26.78 -2.66 14.95
N TYR A 132 -25.78 -2.12 14.25
CA TYR A 132 -25.00 -2.88 13.28
C TYR A 132 -24.28 -4.07 13.92
N VAL A 133 -23.63 -3.88 15.07
CA VAL A 133 -22.96 -4.97 15.81
C VAL A 133 -23.99 -5.99 16.29
N LYS A 134 -25.15 -5.55 16.80
CA LYS A 134 -26.22 -6.45 17.23
C LYS A 134 -26.76 -7.32 16.10
N THR A 135 -26.91 -6.78 14.89
CA THR A 135 -27.47 -7.51 13.74
C THR A 135 -26.44 -8.39 13.03
N ASN A 136 -25.18 -7.95 12.97
CA ASN A 136 -24.16 -8.59 12.13
C ASN A 136 -23.01 -9.25 12.91
N GLY A 137 -22.90 -9.01 14.22
CA GLY A 137 -21.75 -9.41 15.05
C GLY A 137 -21.41 -10.88 14.93
N ASP A 138 -22.41 -11.77 14.99
CA ASP A 138 -22.21 -13.22 14.93
C ASP A 138 -21.80 -13.72 13.53
N LYS A 139 -22.02 -12.91 12.50
CA LYS A 139 -21.60 -13.22 11.12
C LYS A 139 -20.20 -12.74 10.83
N MET A 140 -19.62 -11.88 11.68
CA MET A 140 -18.34 -11.24 11.42
C MET A 140 -17.18 -12.23 11.61
N PHE A 141 -16.33 -12.35 10.59
CA PHE A 141 -15.06 -13.06 10.70
C PHE A 141 -13.87 -12.22 10.21
N LEU A 142 -12.66 -12.59 10.62
CA LEU A 142 -11.42 -11.99 10.18
C LEU A 142 -10.91 -12.67 8.91
N SER A 143 -10.46 -11.87 7.94
CA SER A 143 -9.84 -12.39 6.71
C SER A 143 -8.83 -11.38 6.17
N LEU A 144 -7.70 -11.89 5.67
CA LEU A 144 -6.67 -11.06 5.02
C LEU A 144 -7.23 -10.30 3.81
N ASN A 145 -8.27 -10.84 3.17
CA ASN A 145 -8.92 -10.21 2.03
C ASN A 145 -9.80 -9.02 2.41
N THR A 146 -10.06 -8.79 3.70
CA THR A 146 -10.92 -7.68 4.15
C THR A 146 -10.20 -6.36 4.30
N ASN A 147 -8.85 -6.38 4.35
CA ASN A 147 -8.04 -5.18 4.36
C ASN A 147 -6.78 -5.36 3.49
N PRO A 148 -6.96 -5.51 2.17
CA PRO A 148 -5.85 -5.74 1.25
C PRO A 148 -4.89 -4.54 1.20
N VAL A 149 -5.38 -3.35 1.53
CA VAL A 149 -4.62 -2.10 1.55
C VAL A 149 -3.55 -2.13 2.65
N GLU A 150 -3.92 -2.43 3.90
CA GLU A 150 -2.93 -2.54 4.98
C GLU A 150 -1.90 -3.62 4.70
N LEU A 151 -2.33 -4.80 4.21
CA LEU A 151 -1.41 -5.87 3.85
C LEU A 151 -0.44 -5.44 2.73
N ALA A 152 -0.94 -4.76 1.70
CA ALA A 152 -0.11 -4.21 0.64
C ALA A 152 0.87 -3.17 1.17
N GLY A 153 0.45 -2.31 2.09
CA GLY A 153 1.33 -1.34 2.77
C GLY A 153 2.46 -2.02 3.53
N LEU A 154 2.15 -3.07 4.31
CA LEU A 154 3.15 -3.84 5.06
C LEU A 154 4.16 -4.56 4.15
N ILE A 155 3.67 -5.22 3.10
CA ILE A 155 4.53 -5.90 2.12
C ILE A 155 5.41 -4.87 1.40
N THR A 156 4.85 -3.71 1.04
CA THR A 156 5.61 -2.63 0.38
C THR A 156 6.71 -2.08 1.28
N ALA A 157 6.41 -1.84 2.57
CA ALA A 157 7.41 -1.40 3.54
C ALA A 157 8.53 -2.44 3.73
N LEU A 158 8.16 -3.72 3.81
CA LEU A 158 9.10 -4.83 3.90
C LEU A 158 10.00 -4.91 2.66
N ALA A 159 9.40 -4.89 1.47
CA ALA A 159 10.12 -4.94 0.20
C ALA A 159 11.06 -3.74 0.04
N GLY A 160 10.61 -2.54 0.39
CA GLY A 160 11.43 -1.33 0.37
C GLY A 160 12.62 -1.42 1.34
N THR A 161 12.37 -1.84 2.58
CA THR A 161 13.44 -2.02 3.58
C THR A 161 14.44 -3.09 3.15
N PHE A 162 13.95 -4.22 2.63
CA PHE A 162 14.78 -5.29 2.08
C PHE A 162 15.62 -4.80 0.89
N PHE A 163 15.04 -4.02 -0.01
CA PHE A 163 15.74 -3.43 -1.15
C PHE A 163 16.86 -2.50 -0.66
N VAL A 164 16.59 -1.63 0.30
CA VAL A 164 17.62 -0.75 0.89
C VAL A 164 18.74 -1.56 1.55
N ILE A 165 18.43 -2.66 2.22
CA ILE A 165 19.46 -3.58 2.76
C ILE A 165 20.26 -4.21 1.62
N LEU A 166 19.59 -4.78 0.62
CA LEU A 166 20.22 -5.50 -0.47
C LEU A 166 21.23 -4.61 -1.23
N PHE A 167 20.85 -3.36 -1.49
CA PHE A 167 21.68 -2.41 -2.26
C PHE A 167 22.55 -1.50 -1.39
N GLY A 168 22.25 -1.39 -0.09
CA GLY A 168 23.04 -0.65 0.89
C GLY A 168 24.20 -1.44 1.49
N PHE A 169 24.11 -2.78 1.54
CA PHE A 169 25.21 -3.62 2.02
C PHE A 169 26.15 -4.02 0.88
N ARG A 170 27.44 -3.65 1.03
CA ARG A 170 28.52 -4.01 0.11
C ARG A 170 28.30 -3.50 -1.33
N THR A 171 27.84 -2.26 -1.47
CA THR A 171 27.68 -1.58 -2.76
C THR A 171 28.91 -1.71 -3.63
N GLU A 172 30.13 -1.64 -3.06
CA GLU A 172 31.38 -1.83 -3.81
C GLU A 172 31.52 -3.25 -4.39
N LYS A 173 31.28 -4.30 -3.60
CA LYS A 173 31.34 -5.68 -4.11
C LYS A 173 30.23 -6.00 -5.12
N LEU A 174 29.07 -5.36 -4.98
CA LEU A 174 28.02 -5.45 -5.99
C LEU A 174 28.44 -4.74 -7.27
N ARG A 175 28.99 -3.53 -7.15
CA ARG A 175 29.50 -2.72 -8.26
C ARG A 175 30.61 -3.43 -9.03
N GLU A 176 31.53 -4.09 -8.33
CA GLU A 176 32.59 -4.93 -8.92
C GLU A 176 32.04 -6.13 -9.71
N ARG A 177 30.84 -6.60 -9.39
CA ARG A 177 30.17 -7.73 -10.07
C ARG A 177 29.19 -7.28 -11.15
N LEU A 178 28.91 -5.99 -11.27
CA LEU A 178 28.02 -5.49 -12.31
C LEU A 178 28.70 -5.62 -13.69
N PRO A 179 27.94 -5.96 -14.74
CA PRO A 179 28.41 -5.85 -16.11
C PRO A 179 28.89 -4.43 -16.45
N SER A 180 29.55 -4.27 -17.60
CA SER A 180 29.97 -2.95 -18.07
C SER A 180 28.78 -1.98 -18.18
N LEU A 181 29.06 -0.68 -18.12
CA LEU A 181 28.02 0.35 -18.22
C LEU A 181 27.23 0.24 -19.53
N GLU A 182 27.87 -0.16 -20.61
CA GLU A 182 27.24 -0.40 -21.91
C GLU A 182 26.28 -1.59 -21.84
N ALA A 183 26.65 -2.67 -21.16
CA ALA A 183 25.78 -3.83 -20.97
C ALA A 183 24.57 -3.47 -20.08
N LEU A 184 24.77 -2.68 -19.03
CA LEU A 184 23.68 -2.18 -18.18
C LEU A 184 22.73 -1.24 -18.93
N ASP A 185 23.27 -0.31 -19.72
CA ASP A 185 22.49 0.61 -20.55
C ASP A 185 21.69 -0.16 -21.62
N GLY A 186 22.30 -1.17 -22.24
CA GLY A 186 21.62 -2.09 -23.16
C GLY A 186 20.53 -2.92 -22.48
N LEU A 187 20.76 -3.39 -21.25
CA LEU A 187 19.75 -4.09 -20.45
C LEU A 187 18.58 -3.17 -20.13
N MET A 188 18.85 -1.94 -19.69
CA MET A 188 17.84 -0.92 -19.40
C MET A 188 16.97 -0.61 -20.62
N TYR A 189 17.56 -0.51 -21.82
CA TYR A 189 16.80 -0.36 -23.05
C TYR A 189 15.88 -1.56 -23.32
N LYS A 190 16.41 -2.79 -23.22
CA LYS A 190 15.63 -4.02 -23.46
C LYS A 190 14.48 -4.18 -22.46
N THR A 191 14.73 -3.89 -21.18
CA THR A 191 13.69 -3.95 -20.14
C THR A 191 12.66 -2.84 -20.32
N ALA A 192 13.05 -1.65 -20.79
CA ALA A 192 12.11 -0.60 -21.16
C ALA A 192 11.21 -0.99 -22.34
N CYS A 193 11.74 -1.68 -23.36
CA CYS A 193 10.92 -2.24 -24.44
C CYS A 193 9.89 -3.24 -23.91
N LEU A 194 10.32 -4.14 -23.01
CA LEU A 194 9.42 -5.10 -22.38
C LEU A 194 8.36 -4.42 -21.52
N ALA A 195 8.73 -3.41 -20.74
CA ALA A 195 7.81 -2.63 -19.93
C ALA A 195 6.79 -1.88 -20.80
N PHE A 196 7.21 -1.28 -21.93
CA PHE A 196 6.30 -0.62 -22.86
C PHE A 196 5.24 -1.58 -23.43
N ALA A 197 5.67 -2.77 -23.89
CA ALA A 197 4.76 -3.80 -24.38
C ALA A 197 3.85 -4.36 -23.27
N GLY A 198 4.42 -4.61 -22.09
CA GLY A 198 3.70 -5.10 -20.92
C GLY A 198 2.64 -4.13 -20.41
N LEU A 199 2.97 -2.84 -20.35
CA LEU A 199 2.03 -1.78 -19.97
C LEU A 199 0.91 -1.62 -21.00
N ALA A 200 1.19 -1.80 -22.29
CA ALA A 200 0.13 -1.83 -23.31
C ALA A 200 -0.86 -2.98 -23.06
N MET A 201 -0.35 -4.19 -22.79
CA MET A 201 -1.21 -5.33 -22.43
C MET A 201 -2.00 -5.06 -21.15
N LEU A 202 -1.37 -4.43 -20.14
CA LEU A 202 -2.04 -4.03 -18.90
C LEU A 202 -3.18 -3.03 -19.15
N LEU A 203 -2.97 -2.04 -20.02
CA LEU A 203 -4.01 -1.08 -20.40
C LEU A 203 -5.18 -1.76 -21.12
N ILE A 204 -4.90 -2.65 -22.07
CA ILE A 204 -5.94 -3.38 -22.82
C ILE A 204 -6.74 -4.28 -21.88
N THR A 205 -6.07 -5.09 -21.07
CA THR A 205 -6.74 -5.99 -20.11
C THR A 205 -7.48 -5.22 -19.02
N GLY A 206 -6.93 -4.11 -18.56
CA GLY A 206 -7.59 -3.19 -17.63
C GLY A 206 -8.86 -2.59 -18.21
N ALA A 207 -8.84 -2.15 -19.47
CA ALA A 207 -10.01 -1.60 -20.16
C ALA A 207 -11.13 -2.65 -20.34
N ILE A 208 -10.78 -3.90 -20.66
CA ILE A 208 -11.75 -5.01 -20.72
C ILE A 208 -12.40 -5.20 -19.35
N TRP A 209 -11.60 -5.27 -18.29
CA TRP A 209 -12.12 -5.43 -16.93
C TRP A 209 -12.98 -4.25 -16.46
N ALA A 210 -12.61 -3.02 -16.81
CA ALA A 210 -13.38 -1.82 -16.52
C ALA A 210 -14.75 -1.86 -17.20
N ASN A 211 -14.81 -2.32 -18.46
CA ASN A 211 -16.07 -2.48 -19.17
C ASN A 211 -17.00 -3.50 -18.48
N GLU A 212 -16.46 -4.66 -18.08
CA GLU A 212 -17.23 -5.68 -17.35
C GLU A 212 -17.69 -5.21 -15.97
N SER A 213 -16.87 -4.40 -15.29
CA SER A 213 -17.17 -3.98 -13.93
C SER A 213 -18.12 -2.78 -13.89
N TRP A 214 -17.90 -1.79 -14.76
CA TRP A 214 -18.47 -0.45 -14.67
C TRP A 214 -19.21 -0.02 -15.94
N GLY A 215 -19.32 -0.90 -16.94
CA GLY A 215 -20.06 -0.65 -18.19
C GLY A 215 -19.38 0.30 -19.17
N ARG A 216 -18.10 0.64 -18.94
CA ARG A 216 -17.30 1.46 -19.88
C ARG A 216 -15.83 1.01 -19.88
N PRO A 217 -15.14 1.02 -21.03
CA PRO A 217 -13.76 0.57 -21.11
C PRO A 217 -12.74 1.59 -20.59
N TRP A 218 -13.12 2.87 -20.48
CA TRP A 218 -12.25 3.95 -20.02
C TRP A 218 -13.07 5.13 -19.49
N GLY A 219 -12.65 5.73 -18.38
CA GLY A 219 -13.31 6.86 -17.72
C GLY A 219 -12.39 8.04 -17.36
N PHE A 220 -11.10 7.98 -17.68
CA PHE A 220 -10.07 8.96 -17.27
C PHE A 220 -10.00 9.16 -15.75
N ASP A 221 -10.27 8.12 -14.96
CA ASP A 221 -10.01 8.23 -13.52
C ASP A 221 -8.51 8.29 -13.22
N SER A 222 -8.15 8.60 -11.98
CA SER A 222 -6.76 8.77 -11.55
C SER A 222 -5.87 7.54 -11.80
N LYS A 223 -6.40 6.31 -11.72
CA LYS A 223 -5.62 5.09 -11.99
C LYS A 223 -5.44 4.87 -13.48
N GLU A 224 -6.51 5.02 -14.25
CA GLU A 224 -6.50 4.92 -15.72
C GLU A 224 -5.55 5.96 -16.33
N THR A 225 -5.70 7.23 -15.94
CA THR A 225 -4.85 8.34 -16.39
C THR A 225 -3.39 8.10 -15.98
N GLY A 226 -3.16 7.64 -14.74
CA GLY A 226 -1.83 7.32 -14.26
C GLY A 226 -1.15 6.20 -15.06
N ALA A 227 -1.88 5.13 -15.37
CA ALA A 227 -1.38 4.03 -16.20
C ALA A 227 -1.05 4.49 -17.63
N LEU A 228 -1.88 5.37 -18.21
CA LEU A 228 -1.60 5.97 -19.52
C LEU A 228 -0.34 6.85 -19.51
N VAL A 229 -0.18 7.70 -18.49
CA VAL A 229 1.03 8.52 -18.30
C VAL A 229 2.28 7.64 -18.15
N ALA A 230 2.21 6.56 -17.38
CA ALA A 230 3.30 5.62 -17.24
C ALA A 230 3.69 4.98 -18.59
N TRP A 231 2.70 4.51 -19.36
CA TRP A 231 2.93 3.94 -20.69
C TRP A 231 3.58 4.96 -21.66
N LEU A 232 3.03 6.18 -21.72
CA LEU A 232 3.59 7.26 -22.55
C LEU A 232 4.99 7.67 -22.11
N THR A 233 5.32 7.56 -20.83
CA THR A 233 6.66 7.84 -20.32
C THR A 233 7.67 6.84 -20.86
N TYR A 234 7.34 5.55 -20.88
CA TYR A 234 8.19 4.53 -21.50
C TYR A 234 8.27 4.69 -23.02
N ALA A 235 7.18 5.11 -23.68
CA ALA A 235 7.20 5.48 -25.09
C ALA A 235 8.20 6.63 -25.35
N ALA A 236 8.14 7.68 -24.53
CA ALA A 236 9.04 8.82 -24.61
C ALA A 236 10.50 8.41 -24.34
N PHE A 237 10.75 7.54 -23.35
CA PHE A 237 12.08 6.99 -23.10
C PHE A 237 12.64 6.30 -24.35
N LEU A 238 11.89 5.37 -24.94
CA LEU A 238 12.31 4.66 -26.15
C LEU A 238 12.49 5.60 -27.34
N HIS A 239 11.61 6.59 -27.48
CA HIS A 239 11.71 7.61 -28.52
C HIS A 239 12.98 8.46 -28.36
N THR A 240 13.34 8.88 -27.16
CA THR A 240 14.62 9.59 -26.93
C THR A 240 15.83 8.71 -27.25
N ARG A 241 15.71 7.40 -27.03
CA ARG A 241 16.77 6.44 -27.35
C ARG A 241 16.99 6.29 -28.85
N ILE A 242 15.91 6.11 -29.60
CA ILE A 242 15.97 5.88 -31.05
C ILE A 242 16.28 7.18 -31.78
N SER A 243 15.64 8.29 -31.41
CA SER A 243 15.71 9.55 -32.16
C SER A 243 16.91 10.42 -31.77
N ARG A 244 17.33 10.41 -30.50
CA ARG A 244 18.39 11.29 -29.99
C ARG A 244 19.62 10.55 -29.47
N GLY A 245 19.62 9.21 -29.52
CA GLY A 245 20.76 8.40 -29.06
C GLY A 245 21.09 8.55 -27.58
N TRP A 246 20.13 8.98 -26.75
CA TRP A 246 20.37 9.30 -25.33
C TRP A 246 20.91 8.10 -24.56
N SER A 247 22.14 8.17 -24.04
CA SER A 247 22.80 7.09 -23.31
C SER A 247 23.35 7.49 -21.95
N GLY A 248 23.68 6.49 -21.13
CA GLY A 248 24.33 6.69 -19.84
C GLY A 248 23.47 7.45 -18.85
N ARG A 249 23.99 8.55 -18.28
CA ARG A 249 23.36 9.25 -17.14
C ARG A 249 21.97 9.82 -17.45
N SER A 250 21.79 10.47 -18.61
CA SER A 250 20.50 11.06 -18.97
C SER A 250 19.41 9.98 -19.12
N SER A 251 19.79 8.85 -19.73
CA SER A 251 18.93 7.67 -19.86
C SER A 251 18.59 7.08 -18.48
N ALA A 252 19.58 6.97 -17.58
CA ALA A 252 19.36 6.48 -16.23
C ALA A 252 18.41 7.37 -15.41
N TYR A 253 18.55 8.70 -15.46
CA TYR A 253 17.63 9.61 -14.77
C TYR A 253 16.20 9.50 -15.31
N PHE A 254 16.05 9.38 -16.63
CA PHE A 254 14.74 9.17 -17.24
C PHE A 254 14.13 7.84 -16.79
N ALA A 255 14.91 6.76 -16.80
CA ALA A 255 14.44 5.45 -16.35
C ALA A 255 13.98 5.47 -14.88
N VAL A 256 14.68 6.19 -14.00
CA VAL A 256 14.25 6.41 -12.61
C VAL A 256 12.92 7.17 -12.55
N LEU A 257 12.77 8.26 -13.31
CA LEU A 257 11.52 9.01 -13.38
C LEU A 257 10.36 8.12 -13.90
N GLY A 258 10.60 7.34 -14.96
CA GLY A 258 9.62 6.41 -15.51
C GLY A 258 9.19 5.35 -14.49
N PHE A 259 10.13 4.82 -13.72
CA PHE A 259 9.82 3.88 -12.64
C PHE A 259 8.96 4.52 -11.54
N LEU A 260 9.27 5.75 -11.12
CA LEU A 260 8.45 6.48 -10.14
C LEU A 260 7.03 6.75 -10.65
N LEU A 261 6.89 7.07 -11.94
CA LEU A 261 5.58 7.28 -12.57
C LEU A 261 4.78 5.99 -12.73
N VAL A 262 5.41 4.81 -12.75
CA VAL A 262 4.71 3.51 -12.66
C VAL A 262 4.25 3.21 -11.24
N ILE A 263 5.04 3.58 -10.23
CA ILE A 263 4.68 3.36 -8.82
C ILE A 263 3.53 4.26 -8.37
N PHE A 264 3.47 5.50 -8.85
CA PHE A 264 2.48 6.49 -8.41
C PHE A 264 1.01 6.06 -8.63
N PRO A 265 0.59 5.49 -9.77
CA PRO A 265 -0.76 4.96 -9.94
C PRO A 265 -1.10 3.81 -8.98
N TYR A 266 -0.11 3.03 -8.57
CA TYR A 266 -0.29 1.89 -7.66
C TYR A 266 -0.42 2.35 -6.21
N LEU A 267 0.54 3.14 -5.73
CA LEU A 267 0.60 3.61 -4.36
C LEU A 267 -0.09 4.98 -4.20
N GLY A 268 0.37 5.98 -4.93
CA GLY A 268 -0.14 7.36 -4.82
C GLY A 268 -1.66 7.45 -4.98
N VAL A 269 -2.22 6.89 -6.05
CA VAL A 269 -3.67 6.97 -6.26
C VAL A 269 -4.46 6.17 -5.21
N SER A 270 -3.95 5.02 -4.78
CA SER A 270 -4.66 4.18 -3.81
C SER A 270 -4.68 4.74 -2.38
N TYR A 271 -3.72 5.61 -2.03
CA TYR A 271 -3.56 6.14 -0.66
C TYR A 271 -3.76 7.66 -0.54
N LEU A 272 -3.56 8.44 -1.61
CA LEU A 272 -3.52 9.90 -1.55
C LEU A 272 -4.69 10.58 -2.28
N LEU A 273 -5.39 9.87 -3.17
CA LEU A 273 -6.44 10.48 -4.01
C LEU A 273 -7.80 9.81 -3.77
N PRO A 274 -8.88 10.60 -3.60
CA PRO A 274 -10.24 10.07 -3.54
C PRO A 274 -10.67 9.57 -4.92
N GLY A 275 -11.37 8.43 -4.99
CA GLY A 275 -11.91 7.90 -6.24
C GLY A 275 -12.57 6.52 -6.09
N LEU A 276 -13.15 6.02 -7.18
CA LEU A 276 -13.80 4.69 -7.26
C LEU A 276 -12.86 3.50 -6.93
N HIS A 277 -11.57 3.79 -6.80
CA HIS A 277 -10.52 2.85 -6.43
C HIS A 277 -9.81 3.21 -5.12
N SER A 278 -10.33 4.18 -4.36
CA SER A 278 -9.94 4.45 -2.98
C SER A 278 -10.60 3.39 -2.12
N TYR A 279 -9.82 2.39 -1.70
CA TYR A 279 -10.26 1.39 -0.73
C TYR A 279 -9.78 1.73 0.69
N ALA A 280 -9.16 2.91 0.85
CA ALA A 280 -8.74 3.49 2.13
C ALA A 280 -9.82 4.42 2.68
#